data_AF-A0A918P5W3-F1
#
_entry.id   AF-A0A918P5W3-F1
#
_cell.length_a   1.000
_cell.length_b   1.000
_cell.length_c   1.000
_cell.angle_alpha   90.00
_cell.angle_beta   90.00
_cell.angle_gamma   90.00
#
_symmetry.space_group_name_H-M   'P 1'
#
loop_
_entity.id
_entity.type
_entity.pdbx_description
1 polymer ?
#
loop_
_entity_poly.entity_id
_entity_poly.type
_entity_poly.pdbx_seq_one_letter_code
_entity_poly.pdbx_strand_id
1 'polypeptide(L)'
;MFKQFKEGGLAIAGGVLLAMMIDSNSQLARHTSSVFASWVAHGVGAAVALLLVGSVAWLAGKKGARPVRTPRAPLWSYLGGLPGAFTVILAALAVNGPLSLSGAIALMMVGQVLFGLVSDHFGWLGVPARRIRPTDLAVVACVLCGSGMIIFGGRI
;
A
#
# COMPACT_ATOMS: atom_id res chain seq x y z
N MET A 1 -3.66 -19.70 -14.33
CA MET A 1 -4.08 -18.59 -15.22
C MET A 1 -5.29 -17.82 -14.67
N PHE A 2 -6.51 -18.37 -14.61
CA PHE A 2 -7.70 -17.62 -14.11
C PHE A 2 -7.59 -17.09 -12.66
N LYS A 3 -6.90 -17.81 -11.76
CA LYS A 3 -6.67 -17.36 -10.38
C LYS A 3 -5.76 -16.13 -10.30
N GLN A 4 -4.69 -16.10 -11.09
CA GLN A 4 -3.78 -14.95 -11.22
C GLN A 4 -4.47 -13.72 -11.79
N PHE A 5 -5.40 -13.89 -12.75
CA PHE A 5 -6.19 -12.76 -13.26
C PHE A 5 -7.12 -12.17 -12.21
N LYS A 6 -7.76 -13.00 -11.37
CA LYS A 6 -8.59 -12.54 -10.26
C LYS A 6 -7.76 -11.80 -9.20
N GLU A 7 -6.61 -12.36 -8.82
CA GLU A 7 -5.67 -11.74 -7.88
C GLU A 7 -5.11 -10.41 -8.43
N GLY A 8 -4.80 -10.37 -9.72
CA GLY A 8 -4.39 -9.15 -10.42
C GLY A 8 -5.47 -8.06 -10.40
N GLY A 9 -6.73 -8.42 -10.63
CA GLY A 9 -7.86 -7.48 -10.52
C GLY A 9 -8.01 -6.88 -9.12
N LEU A 10 -7.82 -7.68 -8.07
CA LEU A 10 -7.83 -7.20 -6.69
C LEU A 10 -6.67 -6.23 -6.40
N ALA A 11 -5.47 -6.54 -6.90
CA ALA A 11 -4.31 -5.65 -6.76
C ALA A 11 -4.51 -4.31 -7.48
N ILE A 12 -5.09 -4.33 -8.69
CA ILE A 12 -5.43 -3.12 -9.44
C ILE A 12 -6.46 -2.28 -8.68
N ALA A 13 -7.53 -2.90 -8.18
CA ALA A 13 -8.53 -2.21 -7.37
C ALA A 13 -7.91 -1.60 -6.11
N GLY A 14 -7.01 -2.33 -5.43
CA GLY A 14 -6.23 -1.81 -4.31
C GLY A 14 -5.38 -0.60 -4.69
N GLY A 15 -4.73 -0.63 -5.85
CA GLY A 15 -3.97 0.51 -6.39
C GLY A 15 -4.83 1.74 -6.66
N VAL A 16 -6.04 1.56 -7.22
CA VAL A 16 -7.01 2.66 -7.42
C VAL A 16 -7.41 3.28 -6.09
N LEU A 17 -7.79 2.46 -5.11
CA LEU A 17 -8.17 2.93 -3.78
C LEU A 17 -7.00 3.64 -3.07
N LEU A 18 -5.78 3.12 -3.21
CA LEU A 18 -4.58 3.75 -2.67
C LEU A 18 -4.35 5.14 -3.30
N ALA A 19 -4.51 5.28 -4.61
CA ALA A 19 -4.38 6.57 -5.29
C ALA A 19 -5.45 7.58 -4.82
N MET A 20 -6.71 7.14 -4.71
CA MET A 20 -7.80 7.98 -4.18
C MET A 20 -7.55 8.42 -2.74
N MET A 21 -7.05 7.51 -1.90
CA MET A 21 -6.66 7.80 -0.52
C MET A 21 -5.53 8.84 -0.46
N ILE A 22 -4.48 8.66 -1.28
CA ILE A 22 -3.36 9.61 -1.33
C ILE A 22 -3.87 11.00 -1.73
N ASP A 23 -4.67 11.12 -2.78
CA ASP A 23 -5.22 12.40 -3.23
C ASP A 23 -6.08 13.07 -2.14
N SER A 24 -7.04 12.34 -1.58
CA SER A 24 -7.93 12.85 -0.53
C SER A 24 -7.17 13.33 0.71
N ASN A 25 -6.19 12.54 1.16
CA ASN A 25 -5.36 12.89 2.32
C ASN A 25 -4.44 14.07 2.02
N SER A 26 -3.92 14.17 0.79
CA SER A 26 -3.10 15.29 0.36
C SER A 26 -3.91 16.57 0.38
N GLN A 27 -5.13 16.56 -0.17
CA GLN A 27 -6.06 17.69 -0.13
C GLN A 27 -6.39 18.11 1.31
N LEU A 28 -6.69 17.16 2.20
CA LEU A 28 -6.91 17.48 3.62
C LEU A 28 -5.65 18.11 4.24
N ALA A 29 -4.46 17.58 3.94
CA ALA A 29 -3.20 18.11 4.45
C ALA A 29 -2.90 19.54 3.95
N ARG A 30 -3.35 19.92 2.74
CA ARG A 30 -3.20 21.30 2.22
C ARG A 30 -3.92 22.34 3.08
N HIS A 31 -5.03 21.94 3.68
CA HIS A 31 -5.85 22.80 4.54
C HIS A 31 -5.57 22.61 6.03
N THR A 32 -4.72 21.65 6.40
CA THR A 32 -4.43 21.31 7.81
C THR A 32 -2.94 21.03 8.00
N SER A 33 -2.55 19.77 8.20
CA SER A 33 -1.16 19.28 8.19
C SER A 33 -1.13 17.83 7.72
N SER A 34 0.02 17.35 7.23
CA SER A 34 0.20 15.95 6.83
C SER A 34 0.02 14.96 7.98
N VAL A 35 0.43 15.34 9.20
CA VAL A 35 0.24 14.55 10.42
C VAL A 35 -1.24 14.45 10.78
N PHE A 36 -1.99 15.56 10.72
CA PHE A 36 -3.43 15.55 10.97
C PHE A 36 -4.17 14.72 9.92
N ALA A 37 -3.85 14.87 8.64
CA ALA A 37 -4.44 14.07 7.57
C ALA A 37 -4.18 12.57 7.78
N SER A 38 -2.98 12.17 8.20
CA SER A 38 -2.67 10.79 8.56
C SER A 38 -3.49 10.27 9.74
N TRP A 39 -3.66 11.09 10.77
CA TRP A 39 -4.51 10.75 11.92
C TRP A 39 -5.96 10.53 11.51
N VAL A 40 -6.53 11.44 10.70
CA VAL A 40 -7.90 11.31 10.18
C VAL A 40 -8.04 10.06 9.32
N ALA A 41 -7.11 9.82 8.38
CA ALA A 41 -7.13 8.67 7.49
C ALA A 41 -7.16 7.34 8.26
N HIS A 42 -6.28 7.20 9.28
CA HIS A 42 -6.22 5.99 10.09
C HIS A 42 -7.39 5.90 11.07
N GLY A 43 -7.89 7.02 11.61
CA GLY A 43 -9.06 7.04 12.47
C GLY A 43 -10.33 6.59 11.74
N VAL A 44 -10.60 7.16 10.56
CA VAL A 44 -11.71 6.74 9.70
C VAL A 44 -11.52 5.30 9.23
N GLY A 45 -10.31 4.93 8.80
CA GLY A 45 -9.99 3.56 8.40
C GLY A 45 -10.22 2.54 9.52
N ALA A 46 -9.85 2.87 10.76
CA ALA A 46 -10.10 2.03 11.93
C ALA A 46 -11.60 1.88 12.21
N ALA A 47 -12.38 2.97 12.14
CA ALA A 47 -13.84 2.91 12.32
C ALA A 47 -14.49 2.02 11.26
N VAL A 48 -14.12 2.17 9.98
CA VAL A 48 -14.62 1.31 8.89
C VAL A 48 -14.20 -0.14 9.08
N ALA A 49 -12.95 -0.40 9.45
CA ALA A 49 -12.44 -1.76 9.71
C ALA A 49 -13.20 -2.44 10.86
N LEU A 50 -13.50 -1.71 11.95
CA LEU A 50 -14.29 -2.22 13.06
C LEU A 50 -15.71 -2.62 12.62
N LEU A 51 -16.37 -1.79 11.82
CA LEU A 51 -17.69 -2.09 11.26
C LEU A 51 -17.66 -3.34 10.37
N LEU A 52 -16.64 -3.49 9.52
CA LEU A 52 -16.49 -4.65 8.64
C LEU A 52 -16.24 -5.92 9.44
N VAL A 53 -15.32 -5.89 10.41
CA VAL A 53 -15.03 -7.05 11.28
C VAL A 53 -16.26 -7.45 12.08
N GLY A 54 -16.97 -6.49 12.68
CA GLY A 54 -18.22 -6.74 13.40
C GLY A 54 -19.30 -7.36 12.51
N SER A 55 -19.44 -6.86 11.28
CA SER A 55 -20.41 -7.38 10.30
C SER A 55 -20.09 -8.82 9.88
N VAL A 56 -18.82 -9.13 9.63
CA VAL A 56 -18.37 -10.49 9.30
C VAL A 56 -18.61 -11.44 10.48
N ALA A 57 -18.25 -11.02 11.70
CA ALA A 57 -18.46 -11.83 12.91
C ALA A 57 -19.95 -12.12 13.14
N TRP A 58 -20.82 -11.12 12.95
CA TRP A 58 -22.26 -11.28 13.08
C TRP A 58 -22.84 -12.26 12.04
N LEU A 59 -22.42 -12.16 10.77
CA LEU A 59 -22.84 -13.09 9.72
C LEU A 59 -22.33 -14.51 9.96
N ALA A 60 -21.10 -14.67 10.45
CA ALA A 60 -20.52 -15.96 10.78
C ALA A 60 -21.28 -16.65 11.93
N GLY A 61 -21.66 -15.89 12.97
CA GLY A 61 -22.49 -16.36 14.07
C GLY A 61 -23.86 -16.84 13.61
N LYS A 62 -24.51 -16.11 12.70
CA LYS A 62 -25.79 -16.55 12.10
C LYS A 62 -25.69 -17.85 11.30
N LYS A 63 -24.56 -18.09 10.65
CA LYS A 63 -24.33 -19.29 9.82
C LYS A 63 -23.79 -20.49 10.60
N GLY A 64 -23.64 -20.39 11.93
CA GLY A 64 -23.08 -21.45 12.77
C GLY A 64 -21.64 -21.81 12.39
N ALA A 65 -20.89 -20.87 11.80
CA ALA A 65 -19.52 -21.13 11.35
C ALA A 65 -18.62 -21.38 12.57
N ARG A 66 -17.91 -22.52 12.59
CA ARG A 66 -16.95 -22.82 13.65
C ARG A 66 -15.69 -21.96 13.47
N PRO A 67 -15.07 -21.46 14.57
CA PRO A 67 -13.81 -20.74 14.48
C PRO A 67 -12.73 -21.63 13.86
N VAL A 68 -12.09 -21.18 12.79
CA VAL A 68 -10.95 -21.88 12.21
C VAL A 68 -9.76 -21.68 13.13
N ARG A 69 -9.19 -22.79 13.66
CA ARG A 69 -7.93 -22.76 14.41
C ARG A 69 -6.79 -22.45 13.46
N THR A 70 -6.45 -21.16 13.34
CA THR A 70 -5.29 -20.71 12.58
C THR A 70 -4.09 -20.50 13.51
N PRO A 71 -2.86 -20.73 13.02
CA PRO A 71 -1.66 -20.33 13.74
C PRO A 71 -1.71 -18.85 14.11
N ARG A 72 -1.17 -18.49 15.28
CA ARG A 72 -1.08 -17.08 15.68
C ARG A 72 -0.19 -16.33 14.70
N ALA A 73 -0.65 -15.15 14.29
CA ALA A 73 0.15 -14.25 13.47
C ALA A 73 1.37 -13.75 14.27
N PRO A 74 2.51 -13.50 13.60
CA PRO A 74 3.69 -12.99 14.27
C PRO A 74 3.45 -11.57 14.80
N LEU A 75 4.03 -11.23 15.97
CA LEU A 75 3.73 -9.95 16.64
C LEU A 75 4.04 -8.71 15.79
N TRP A 76 5.07 -8.77 14.95
CA TRP A 76 5.44 -7.67 14.06
C TRP A 76 4.37 -7.38 13.00
N SER A 77 3.51 -8.34 12.63
CA SER A 77 2.48 -8.10 11.61
C SER A 77 1.40 -7.13 12.09
N TYR A 78 1.24 -6.97 13.41
CA TYR A 78 0.34 -6.00 14.01
C TYR A 78 0.87 -4.55 13.93
N LEU A 79 2.15 -4.37 13.61
CA LEU A 79 2.79 -3.05 13.50
C LEU A 79 2.61 -2.41 12.13
N GLY A 80 1.84 -3.02 11.21
CA GLY A 80 1.64 -2.51 9.84
C GLY A 80 1.04 -1.11 9.75
N GLY A 81 0.32 -0.65 10.79
CA GLY A 81 -0.19 0.72 10.86
C GLY A 81 0.90 1.79 10.97
N LEU A 82 2.09 1.44 11.52
CA LEU A 82 3.21 2.39 11.63
C LEU A 82 3.73 2.85 10.26
N PRO A 83 4.18 1.95 9.35
CA PRO A 83 4.57 2.37 8.01
C PRO A 83 3.40 2.96 7.22
N GLY A 84 2.15 2.54 7.49
CA GLY A 84 0.95 3.15 6.89
C GLY A 84 0.81 4.64 7.22
N ALA A 85 0.97 5.02 8.49
CA ALA A 85 0.92 6.40 8.93
C ALA A 85 2.02 7.25 8.27
N PHE A 86 3.26 6.77 8.26
CA PHE A 86 4.35 7.47 7.57
C PHE A 86 4.12 7.57 6.07
N THR A 87 3.53 6.54 5.44
CA THR A 87 3.21 6.56 4.00
C THR A 87 2.23 7.69 3.70
N VAL A 88 1.17 7.88 4.50
CA VAL A 88 0.22 8.99 4.30
C VAL A 88 0.90 10.34 4.47
N ILE A 89 1.73 10.50 5.51
CA ILE A 89 2.46 11.76 5.76
C ILE A 89 3.38 12.10 4.59
N LEU A 90 4.23 11.15 4.19
CA LEU A 90 5.20 11.34 3.11
C LEU A 90 4.51 11.55 1.76
N ALA A 91 3.41 10.84 1.50
CA ALA A 91 2.61 11.02 0.30
C ALA A 91 2.02 12.43 0.21
N ALA A 92 1.39 12.90 1.29
CA ALA A 92 0.83 14.24 1.34
C ALA A 92 1.89 15.33 1.14
N LEU A 93 3.08 15.16 1.76
CA LEU A 93 4.20 16.09 1.56
C LEU A 93 4.72 16.07 0.12
N ALA A 94 4.81 14.90 -0.52
CA ALA A 94 5.25 14.77 -1.90
C ALA A 94 4.26 15.41 -2.88
N VAL A 95 2.96 15.08 -2.77
CA VAL A 95 1.89 15.55 -3.67
C VAL A 95 1.64 17.05 -3.51
N ASN A 96 1.72 17.58 -2.29
CA ASN A 96 1.56 19.03 -2.06
C ASN A 96 2.83 19.82 -2.35
N GLY A 97 3.93 19.14 -2.67
CA GLY A 97 5.18 19.73 -3.13
C GLY A 97 5.21 19.91 -4.66
N PRO A 98 6.39 19.79 -5.29
CA PRO A 98 6.55 20.00 -6.74
C PRO A 98 6.17 18.79 -7.59
N LEU A 99 5.75 17.68 -6.98
CA LEU A 99 5.38 16.45 -7.70
C LEU A 99 3.87 16.44 -7.96
N SER A 100 3.50 16.06 -9.18
CA SER A 100 2.11 15.69 -9.47
C SER A 100 1.73 14.42 -8.71
N LEU A 101 0.43 14.17 -8.53
CA LEU A 101 -0.08 12.93 -7.94
C LEU A 101 0.48 11.68 -8.64
N SER A 102 0.46 11.66 -9.97
CA SER A 102 1.00 10.55 -10.77
C SER A 102 2.52 10.40 -10.59
N GLY A 103 3.27 11.50 -10.53
CA GLY A 103 4.71 11.47 -10.27
C GLY A 103 5.05 10.96 -8.88
N ALA A 104 4.29 11.37 -7.85
CA ALA A 104 4.47 10.89 -6.48
C ALA A 104 4.19 9.37 -6.37
N ILE A 105 3.08 8.90 -6.96
CA ILE A 105 2.73 7.47 -6.97
C ILE A 105 3.80 6.65 -7.72
N ALA A 106 4.33 7.17 -8.83
CA ALA A 106 5.38 6.49 -9.59
C ALA A 106 6.65 6.30 -8.75
N LEU A 107 7.11 7.34 -8.03
CA LEU A 107 8.26 7.21 -7.12
C LEU A 107 7.97 6.28 -5.93
N MET A 108 6.74 6.25 -5.42
CA MET A 108 6.35 5.28 -4.39
C MET A 108 6.43 3.85 -4.91
N MET A 109 5.99 3.59 -6.16
CA MET A 109 6.11 2.27 -6.78
C MET A 109 7.58 1.82 -6.86
N VAL A 110 8.50 2.72 -7.21
CA VAL A 110 9.95 2.42 -7.18
C VAL A 110 10.38 1.96 -5.78
N GLY A 111 10.02 2.72 -4.74
CA GLY A 111 10.34 2.36 -3.35
C GLY A 111 9.75 1.00 -2.93
N GLN A 112 8.51 0.73 -3.33
CA GLN A 112 7.83 -0.56 -3.05
C GLN A 112 8.53 -1.73 -3.73
N VAL A 113 8.92 -1.59 -5.00
CA VAL A 113 9.65 -2.64 -5.74
C VAL A 113 11.02 -2.89 -5.14
N LEU A 114 11.77 -1.82 -4.81
CA LEU A 114 13.09 -1.95 -4.19
C LEU A 114 13.01 -2.63 -2.82
N PHE A 115 12.07 -2.20 -1.96
CA PHE A 115 11.87 -2.85 -0.67
C PHE A 115 11.44 -4.30 -0.82
N GLY A 116 10.56 -4.60 -1.78
CA GLY A 116 10.15 -5.97 -2.09
C GLY A 116 11.33 -6.87 -2.46
N LEU A 117 12.25 -6.39 -3.31
CA LEU A 117 13.45 -7.15 -3.67
C LEU A 117 14.41 -7.34 -2.51
N VAL A 118 14.62 -6.32 -1.68
CA VAL A 118 15.46 -6.44 -0.48
C VAL A 118 14.83 -7.43 0.50
N SER A 119 13.53 -7.35 0.72
CA SER A 119 12.78 -8.26 1.60
C SER A 119 12.84 -9.70 1.10
N ASP A 120 12.64 -9.91 -0.20
CA ASP A 120 12.79 -11.20 -0.89
C ASP A 120 14.20 -11.75 -0.76
N HIS A 121 15.22 -10.89 -0.84
CA HIS A 121 16.61 -11.34 -0.79
C HIS A 121 17.01 -11.83 0.60
N PHE A 122 16.66 -11.08 1.64
CA PHE A 122 17.01 -11.40 3.02
C PHE A 122 15.97 -12.27 3.73
N GLY A 123 14.82 -12.55 3.10
CA GLY A 123 13.73 -13.27 3.74
C GLY A 123 13.07 -12.49 4.88
N TRP A 124 13.05 -11.15 4.80
CA TRP A 124 12.43 -10.32 5.83
C TRP A 124 10.92 -10.55 5.90
N LEU A 125 10.30 -10.25 7.05
CA LEU A 125 8.84 -10.36 7.23
C LEU A 125 8.27 -11.76 6.94
N GLY A 126 9.10 -12.80 7.06
CA GLY A 126 8.69 -14.19 6.85
C GLY A 126 8.49 -14.58 5.38
N VAL A 127 8.96 -13.79 4.41
CA VAL A 127 8.96 -14.21 3.00
C VAL A 127 10.11 -15.20 2.74
N PRO A 128 9.94 -16.20 1.84
CA PRO A 128 11.02 -17.10 1.48
C PRO A 128 12.20 -16.37 0.83
N ALA A 129 13.39 -16.51 1.40
CA ALA A 129 14.60 -15.89 0.87
C ALA A 129 14.91 -16.41 -0.55
N ARG A 130 15.20 -15.51 -1.49
CA ARG A 130 15.57 -15.84 -2.88
C ARG A 130 16.78 -15.04 -3.36
N ARG A 131 17.50 -15.61 -4.33
CA ARG A 131 18.59 -14.89 -4.99
C ARG A 131 18.04 -13.87 -5.98
N ILE A 132 18.65 -12.68 -5.99
CA ILE A 132 18.37 -11.64 -6.98
C ILE A 132 18.83 -12.16 -8.35
N ARG A 133 17.94 -12.09 -9.35
CA ARG A 133 18.17 -12.50 -10.73
C ARG A 133 18.34 -11.26 -11.62
N PRO A 134 19.02 -11.38 -12.77
CA PRO A 134 19.11 -10.27 -13.73
C PRO A 134 17.74 -9.73 -14.17
N THR A 135 16.72 -10.59 -14.20
CA THR A 135 15.33 -10.20 -14.49
C THR A 135 14.75 -9.22 -13.46
N ASP A 136 15.14 -9.34 -12.18
CA ASP A 136 14.68 -8.43 -11.13
C ASP A 136 15.26 -7.03 -11.34
N LEU A 137 16.54 -6.97 -11.75
CA LEU A 137 17.20 -5.70 -12.09
C LEU A 137 16.56 -5.06 -13.33
N ALA A 138 16.18 -5.87 -14.33
CA ALA A 138 15.45 -5.38 -15.49
C ALA A 138 14.08 -4.81 -15.11
N VAL A 139 13.34 -5.46 -14.20
CA VAL A 139 12.06 -4.93 -13.67
C VAL A 139 12.27 -3.59 -12.96
N VAL A 140 13.27 -3.48 -12.09
CA VAL A 140 13.60 -2.22 -11.41
C VAL A 140 13.94 -1.13 -12.43
N ALA A 141 14.77 -1.45 -13.43
CA ALA A 141 15.11 -0.51 -14.49
C ALA A 141 13.87 -0.05 -15.28
N CYS A 142 12.98 -0.97 -15.66
CA CYS A 142 11.73 -0.65 -16.33
C CYS A 142 10.84 0.28 -15.49
N VAL A 143 10.68 -0.01 -14.20
CA VAL A 143 9.87 0.81 -13.28
C VAL A 143 10.49 2.20 -13.09
N LEU A 144 11.82 2.28 -12.95
CA LEU A 144 12.54 3.57 -12.87
C LEU A 144 12.39 4.39 -14.15
N CYS A 145 12.59 3.79 -15.31
CA CYS A 145 12.42 4.45 -16.61
C CYS A 145 10.99 4.96 -16.79
N GLY A 146 9.99 4.10 -16.55
CA GLY A 146 8.58 4.49 -16.64
C GLY A 146 8.22 5.61 -15.65
N SER A 147 8.74 5.54 -14.42
CA SER A 147 8.54 6.60 -13.43
C SER A 147 9.18 7.93 -13.85
N GLY A 148 10.38 7.89 -14.40
CA GLY A 148 11.04 9.05 -14.99
C GLY A 148 10.22 9.65 -16.12
N MET A 149 9.69 8.83 -17.03
CA MET A 149 8.81 9.29 -18.11
C MET A 149 7.54 9.97 -17.59
N ILE A 150 6.91 9.46 -16.54
CA ILE A 150 5.73 10.10 -15.93
C ILE A 150 6.10 11.47 -15.35
N ILE A 151 7.22 11.57 -14.63
CA ILE A 151 7.63 12.79 -13.93
C ILE A 151 8.08 13.88 -14.91
N PHE A 152 8.89 13.52 -15.91
CA PHE A 152 9.43 14.48 -16.88
C PHE A 152 8.48 14.72 -18.06
N GLY A 153 7.72 13.70 -18.48
CA GLY A 153 6.73 13.82 -19.56
C GLY A 153 5.47 14.58 -19.15
N GLY A 154 5.13 14.63 -17.85
CA GLY A 154 4.03 15.47 -17.34
C GLY A 154 4.39 16.94 -17.13
N ARG A 155 5.63 17.37 -17.45
CA ARG A 155 6.10 18.76 -17.36
C ARG A 155 6.08 19.50 -18.71
N ILE A 156 5.57 18.84 -19.76
CA ILE A 156 5.35 19.40 -21.11
C ILE A 156 3.87 19.79 -21.23
#